data_AF-A0A2V7WH63-F1
#
_entry.id   AF-A0A2V7WH63-F1
#
_cell.length_a   1.000
_cell.length_b   1.000
_cell.length_c   1.000
_cell.angle_alpha   90.00
_cell.angle_beta   90.00
_cell.angle_gamma   90.00
#
_symmetry.space_group_name_H-M   'P 1'
#
loop_
_entity.id
_entity.type
_entity.pdbx_description
1 polymer ?
#
loop_
_entity_poly.entity_id
_entity_poly.type
_entity_poly.pdbx_seq_one_letter_code
_entity_poly.pdbx_strand_id
1 'polypeptide(L)'
;MRRMPSEQVKEQRTQILSGVVETLLRDLKEGTGDRDRRRQVEEWMRTLGEKYPEFQIEVGLRDYYLAEAERLRKDFDRAADLTEKLSLGRHIESYLDRAAEYDRRIADK
;
A
#
# COMPACT_ATOMS: atom_id res chain seq x y z
N MET A 1 -0.60 16.64 -37.43
CA MET A 1 -0.94 16.12 -36.08
C MET A 1 -1.36 17.29 -35.20
N ARG A 2 -2.60 17.30 -34.69
CA ARG A 2 -3.08 18.36 -33.79
C ARG A 2 -2.42 18.15 -32.42
N ARG A 3 -1.63 19.11 -31.95
CA ARG A 3 -0.96 19.04 -30.65
C ARG A 3 -2.05 19.10 -29.57
N MET A 4 -2.17 18.07 -28.74
CA MET A 4 -3.07 18.14 -27.58
C MET A 4 -2.60 19.27 -26.66
N PRO A 5 -3.52 20.13 -26.18
CA PRO A 5 -3.23 21.11 -25.14
C PRO A 5 -2.60 20.44 -23.91
N SER A 6 -1.66 21.12 -23.26
CA SER A 6 -0.95 20.59 -22.08
C SER A 6 -1.88 20.23 -20.92
N GLU A 7 -2.99 20.94 -20.77
CA GLU A 7 -4.02 20.66 -19.75
C GLU A 7 -4.73 19.33 -20.00
N GLN A 8 -5.09 19.02 -21.26
CA GLN A 8 -5.71 17.74 -21.62
C GLN A 8 -4.76 16.57 -21.35
N VAL A 9 -3.46 16.75 -21.61
CA VAL A 9 -2.45 15.72 -21.28
C VAL A 9 -2.33 15.51 -19.78
N LYS A 10 -2.43 16.58 -18.97
CA LYS A 10 -2.40 16.49 -17.50
C LYS A 10 -3.62 15.74 -16.95
N GLU A 11 -4.82 16.08 -17.43
CA GLU A 11 -6.07 15.42 -17.01
C GLU A 11 -6.08 13.94 -17.39
N GLN A 12 -5.72 13.62 -18.64
CA GLN A 12 -5.66 12.24 -19.11
C GLN A 12 -4.64 11.42 -18.31
N ARG A 13 -3.49 12.01 -17.97
CA ARG A 13 -2.49 11.37 -17.11
C ARG A 13 -3.08 11.07 -15.73
N THR A 14 -3.77 12.02 -15.10
CA THR A 14 -4.37 11.82 -13.77
C THR A 14 -5.44 10.71 -13.81
N GLN A 15 -6.29 10.67 -14.83
CA GLN A 15 -7.29 9.60 -14.99
C GLN A 15 -6.66 8.21 -15.14
N ILE A 16 -5.63 8.09 -16.00
CA ILE A 16 -4.92 6.82 -16.20
C ILE A 16 -4.26 6.38 -14.90
N LEU A 17 -3.55 7.29 -14.22
CA LEU A 17 -2.87 6.97 -12.97
C LEU A 17 -3.83 6.60 -11.84
N SER A 18 -5.02 7.22 -11.75
CA SER A 18 -6.04 6.85 -10.76
C SER A 18 -6.42 5.37 -10.86
N GLY A 19 -6.73 4.89 -12.06
CA GLY A 19 -7.11 3.48 -12.26
C GLY A 19 -5.97 2.51 -11.97
N VAL A 20 -4.73 2.90 -12.27
CA VAL A 20 -3.54 2.10 -11.93
C VAL A 20 -3.32 2.05 -10.41
N VAL A 21 -3.50 3.18 -9.73
CA VAL A 21 -3.39 3.29 -8.27
C VAL A 21 -4.42 2.40 -7.58
N GLU A 22 -5.69 2.54 -7.95
CA GLU A 22 -6.79 1.76 -7.39
C GLU A 22 -6.55 0.25 -7.54
N THR A 23 -6.10 -0.17 -8.72
CA THR A 23 -5.81 -1.58 -9.00
C THR A 23 -4.68 -2.10 -8.13
N LEU A 24 -3.56 -1.39 -8.07
CA LEU A 24 -2.39 -1.85 -7.34
C LEU A 24 -2.57 -1.80 -5.82
N LEU A 25 -3.32 -0.83 -5.29
CA LEU A 25 -3.70 -0.81 -3.87
C LEU A 25 -4.61 -1.99 -3.50
N ARG A 26 -5.56 -2.33 -4.37
CA ARG A 26 -6.39 -3.54 -4.19
C ARG A 26 -5.52 -4.80 -4.22
N ASP A 27 -4.66 -4.94 -5.23
CA ASP A 27 -3.78 -6.11 -5.38
C ASP A 27 -2.86 -6.27 -4.16
N LEU A 28 -2.32 -5.17 -3.62
CA LEU A 28 -1.55 -5.17 -2.37
C LEU A 28 -2.39 -5.68 -1.21
N LYS A 29 -3.57 -5.11 -1.00
CA LYS A 29 -4.49 -5.46 0.11
C LYS A 29 -4.92 -6.93 0.05
N GLU A 30 -5.09 -7.48 -1.14
CA GLU A 30 -5.42 -8.90 -1.35
C GLU A 30 -4.20 -9.84 -1.19
N GLY A 31 -3.00 -9.27 -1.01
CA GLY A 31 -1.77 -10.03 -0.84
C GLY A 31 -1.21 -10.61 -2.14
N THR A 32 -1.58 -10.05 -3.30
CA THR A 32 -1.14 -10.51 -4.62
C THR A 32 0.37 -10.31 -4.82
N GLY A 33 1.02 -11.27 -5.46
CA GLY A 33 2.46 -11.26 -5.76
C GLY A 33 3.32 -11.86 -4.64
N ASP A 34 4.63 -11.90 -4.87
CA ASP A 34 5.60 -12.24 -3.83
C ASP A 34 5.99 -11.00 -2.99
N ARG A 35 6.83 -11.20 -1.98
CA ARG A 35 7.28 -10.13 -1.08
C ARG A 35 8.01 -9.01 -1.82
N ASP A 36 8.86 -9.34 -2.80
CA ASP A 36 9.67 -8.35 -3.50
C ASP A 36 8.80 -7.50 -4.42
N ARG A 37 7.82 -8.11 -5.08
CA ARG A 37 6.84 -7.40 -5.90
C ARG A 37 5.96 -6.48 -5.07
N ARG A 38 5.45 -6.92 -3.91
CA ARG A 38 4.68 -6.05 -3.01
C ARG A 38 5.50 -4.86 -2.56
N ARG A 39 6.76 -5.08 -2.17
CA ARG A 39 7.68 -4.01 -1.82
C ARG A 39 7.89 -3.00 -2.96
N GLN A 40 8.08 -3.46 -4.19
CA GLN A 40 8.24 -2.56 -5.34
C GLN A 40 6.98 -1.71 -5.57
N VAL A 41 5.79 -2.31 -5.43
CA VAL A 41 4.52 -1.58 -5.54
C VAL A 41 4.39 -0.55 -4.41
N GLU A 42 4.72 -0.91 -3.16
CA GLU A 42 4.73 0.02 -2.03
C GLU A 42 5.66 1.23 -2.28
N GLU A 43 6.90 0.98 -2.71
CA GLU A 43 7.89 2.04 -3.01
C GLU A 43 7.42 2.96 -4.14
N TRP A 44 6.83 2.37 -5.19
CA TRP A 44 6.25 3.13 -6.29
C TRP A 44 5.06 3.99 -5.83
N MET A 45 4.16 3.43 -5.02
CA MET A 45 3.01 4.16 -4.46
C MET A 45 3.44 5.35 -3.59
N ARG A 46 4.46 5.18 -2.74
CA ARG A 46 5.02 6.27 -1.93
C ARG A 46 5.51 7.42 -2.81
N THR A 47 6.31 7.09 -3.83
CA THR A 47 6.84 8.07 -4.79
C THR A 47 5.71 8.79 -5.54
N LEU A 48 4.65 8.04 -5.89
CA LEU A 48 3.51 8.58 -6.59
C LEU A 48 2.68 9.53 -5.70
N GLY A 49 2.45 9.17 -4.43
CA GLY A 49 1.73 10.00 -3.47
C GLY A 49 2.46 11.31 -3.15
N GLU A 50 3.79 11.31 -3.12
CA GLU A 50 4.59 12.53 -2.99
C GLU A 50 4.42 13.46 -4.20
N LYS A 51 4.30 12.89 -5.40
CA LYS A 51 4.21 13.65 -6.66
C LYS A 51 2.79 14.10 -6.98
N TYR A 52 1.79 13.34 -6.53
CA TYR A 52 0.37 13.54 -6.78
C TYR A 52 -0.44 13.32 -5.50
N PRO A 53 -0.45 14.30 -4.57
CA PRO A 53 -1.17 14.20 -3.30
C PRO A 53 -2.67 13.94 -3.48
N GLU A 54 -3.24 14.29 -4.63
CA GLU A 54 -4.65 14.06 -4.97
C GLU A 54 -5.07 12.57 -4.97
N PHE A 55 -4.13 11.63 -5.08
CA PHE A 55 -4.43 10.20 -5.09
C PHE A 55 -4.64 9.58 -3.71
N GLN A 56 -4.40 10.33 -2.62
CA GLN A 56 -4.65 9.87 -1.23
C GLN A 56 -4.09 8.48 -0.92
N ILE A 57 -2.88 8.20 -1.41
CA ILE A 57 -2.22 6.89 -1.34
C ILE A 57 -2.09 6.37 0.10
N GLU A 58 -1.97 7.27 1.07
CA GLU A 58 -1.79 6.93 2.47
C GLU A 58 -2.90 6.02 3.02
N VAL A 59 -4.15 6.24 2.60
CA VAL A 59 -5.30 5.42 3.02
C VAL A 59 -5.15 3.99 2.52
N GLY A 60 -4.79 3.82 1.25
CA GLY A 60 -4.59 2.51 0.65
C GLY A 60 -3.42 1.74 1.26
N LEU A 61 -2.29 2.42 1.52
CA LEU A 61 -1.12 1.80 2.15
C LEU A 61 -1.40 1.38 3.59
N ARG A 62 -2.11 2.20 4.36
CA ARG A 62 -2.58 1.80 5.70
C ARG A 62 -3.43 0.54 5.64
N ASP A 63 -4.45 0.53 4.78
CA ASP A 63 -5.37 -0.59 4.64
C ASP A 63 -4.65 -1.88 4.24
N TYR A 64 -3.65 -1.77 3.36
CA TYR A 64 -2.77 -2.89 3.01
C TYR A 64 -2.00 -3.42 4.23
N TYR A 65 -1.35 -2.56 5.01
CA TYR A 65 -0.59 -3.00 6.18
C TYR A 65 -1.48 -3.64 7.26
N LEU A 66 -2.70 -3.13 7.45
CA LEU A 66 -3.69 -3.77 8.32
C LEU A 66 -4.10 -5.16 7.82
N ALA A 67 -4.35 -5.29 6.50
CA ALA A 67 -4.71 -6.57 5.90
C ALA A 67 -3.58 -7.61 6.03
N GLU A 68 -2.32 -7.20 5.86
CA GLU A 68 -1.17 -8.09 5.98
C GLU A 68 -0.91 -8.51 7.44
N ALA A 69 -1.11 -7.60 8.40
CA ALA A 69 -1.09 -7.95 9.83
C ALA A 69 -2.15 -9.00 10.18
N GLU A 70 -3.38 -8.83 9.68
CA GLU A 70 -4.48 -9.79 9.87
C GLU A 70 -4.18 -11.14 9.20
N ARG A 71 -3.55 -11.13 8.01
CA ARG A 71 -3.12 -12.35 7.32
C ARG A 71 -2.08 -13.11 8.16
N LEU A 72 -1.05 -12.42 8.63
CA LEU A 72 -0.02 -13.03 9.48
C LEU A 72 -0.56 -13.48 10.84
N ARG A 73 -1.61 -12.82 11.37
CA ARG A 73 -2.27 -13.27 12.60
C ARG A 73 -2.88 -14.66 12.44
N LYS A 74 -3.48 -14.96 11.29
CA LYS A 74 -4.02 -16.30 11.00
C LYS A 74 -2.91 -17.36 10.96
N ASP A 75 -1.74 -17.01 10.44
CA ASP A 75 -0.58 -17.90 10.44
C ASP A 75 -0.02 -18.07 11.86
N PHE A 76 0.02 -17.00 12.66
CA PHE A 76 0.45 -17.01 14.07
C PHE A 76 -0.42 -17.94 14.93
N ASP A 77 -1.73 -17.88 14.75
CA ASP A 77 -2.68 -18.71 15.50
C ASP A 77 -2.53 -20.21 15.16
N ARG A 78 -2.03 -20.53 13.96
CA ARG A 78 -1.77 -21.90 13.49
C ARG A 78 -0.38 -22.42 13.81
N ALA A 79 0.59 -21.53 14.05
CA ALA A 79 1.96 -21.91 14.35
C ALA A 79 2.01 -22.78 15.62
N ALA A 80 2.74 -23.89 15.55
CA ALA A 80 2.91 -24.80 16.69
C ALA A 80 4.16 -24.47 17.51
N ASP A 81 5.18 -23.90 16.86
CA ASP A 81 6.47 -23.60 17.47
C ASP A 81 6.54 -22.17 18.02
N LEU A 82 7.20 -22.00 19.17
CA LEU A 82 7.35 -20.71 19.82
C LEU A 82 8.25 -19.76 19.02
N THR A 83 9.32 -20.28 18.38
CA THR A 83 10.24 -19.46 17.58
C THR A 83 9.51 -18.87 16.37
N GLU A 84 8.69 -19.68 15.70
CA GLU A 84 7.83 -19.23 14.61
C GLU A 84 6.83 -18.17 15.08
N LYS A 85 6.13 -18.39 16.20
CA LYS A 85 5.23 -17.39 16.80
C LYS A 85 5.93 -16.07 17.09
N LEU A 86 7.11 -16.10 17.69
CA LEU A 86 7.90 -14.90 17.99
C LEU A 86 8.35 -14.18 16.71
N SER A 87 8.64 -14.91 15.63
CA SER A 87 8.94 -14.32 14.33
C SER A 87 7.71 -13.62 13.73
N LEU A 88 6.57 -14.32 13.67
CA LEU A 88 5.31 -13.80 13.15
C LEU A 88 4.81 -12.60 13.96
N GLY A 89 4.89 -12.65 15.30
CA GLY A 89 4.52 -11.55 16.19
C GLY A 89 5.29 -10.26 15.89
N ARG A 90 6.62 -10.35 15.68
CA ARG A 90 7.45 -9.20 15.29
C ARG A 90 7.07 -8.64 13.92
N HIS A 91 6.72 -9.51 12.98
CA HIS A 91 6.23 -9.04 11.67
C HIS A 91 4.88 -8.34 11.78
N ILE A 92 3.94 -8.90 12.54
CA ILE A 92 2.62 -8.28 12.80
C ILE A 92 2.80 -6.89 13.42
N GLU A 93 3.62 -6.78 14.48
CA GLU A 93 3.94 -5.50 15.11
C GLU A 93 4.48 -4.48 14.11
N SER A 94 5.46 -4.88 13.29
CA SER A 94 6.04 -4.00 12.27
C SER A 94 5.00 -3.50 11.26
N TYR A 95 4.05 -4.35 10.85
CA TYR A 95 2.97 -3.96 9.96
C TYR A 95 2.00 -2.98 10.62
N LEU A 96 1.64 -3.20 11.89
CA LEU A 96 0.78 -2.30 12.65
C LEU A 96 1.43 -0.93 12.88
N ASP A 97 2.74 -0.88 13.16
CA ASP A 97 3.48 0.38 13.28
C ASP A 97 3.42 1.20 11.99
N ARG A 98 3.54 0.52 10.83
CA ARG A 98 3.39 1.18 9.53
C ARG A 98 1.98 1.69 9.30
N ALA A 99 0.95 0.90 9.61
CA ALA A 99 -0.43 1.36 9.52
C ALA A 99 -0.66 2.61 10.38
N ALA A 100 -0.17 2.62 11.63
CA ALA A 100 -0.27 3.76 12.54
C ALA A 100 0.54 4.98 12.05
N GLU A 101 1.68 4.78 11.38
CA GLU A 101 2.41 5.85 10.70
C GLU A 101 1.55 6.53 9.62
N TYR A 102 0.86 5.74 8.79
CA TYR A 102 -0.01 6.28 7.75
C TYR A 102 -1.28 6.92 8.30
N ASP A 103 -1.88 6.37 9.36
CA ASP A 103 -3.02 7.02 10.04
C ASP A 103 -2.67 8.42 10.55
N ARG A 104 -1.48 8.60 11.15
CA ARG A 104 -1.01 9.93 11.56
C ARG A 104 -0.85 10.87 10.37
N ARG A 105 -0.22 10.41 9.29
CA ARG A 105 -0.07 11.21 8.06
C ARG A 105 -1.41 11.61 7.44
N ILE A 106 -2.44 10.78 7.57
CA ILE A 106 -3.80 11.09 7.11
C ILE A 106 -4.43 12.15 8.03
N ALA A 107 -4.25 12.04 9.35
CA ALA A 107 -4.80 12.98 10.31
C ALA A 107 -4.13 14.37 10.28
N ASP A 108 -2.85 14.42 9.91
CA ASP A 108 -2.06 15.66 9.82
C ASP A 108 -2.30 16.45 8.51
N LYS A 109 -3.09 15.91 7.56
CA LYS A 109 -3.45 16.56 6.29
C LYS A 109 -4.79 17.27 6.36
#